data_AF-A0A952C592-F1
#
_entry.id   AF-A0A952C592-F1
#
_cell.length_a   1.000
_cell.length_b   1.000
_cell.length_c   1.000
_cell.angle_alpha   90.00
_cell.angle_beta   90.00
_cell.angle_gamma   90.00
#
_symmetry.space_group_name_H-M   'P 1'
#
loop_
_entity.id
_entity.type
_entity.pdbx_description
1 polymer ?
#
loop_
_entity_poly.entity_id
_entity_poly.type
_entity_poly.pdbx_seq_one_letter_code
_entity_poly.pdbx_strand_id
1 'polypeptide(L)' 'MEPYSDGSRYLNFAGFLEEGDAMMRSAFGPAYSRLAALKEKYDPENLFRRNQNIKPRAQRAVSSKRSLPRAPA' A
#
# COMPACT_ATOMS: atom_id res chain seq x y z
N MET A 1 7.01 -18.84 7.83
CA MET A 1 5.76 -19.30 7.20
C MET A 1 5.82 -18.89 5.73
N GLU A 2 5.90 -19.73 4.69
CA GLU A 2 6.15 -21.17 4.54
C GLU A 2 6.49 -21.45 3.05
N PRO A 3 7.24 -22.53 2.72
CA PRO A 3 7.61 -22.91 1.35
C PRO A 3 6.43 -23.25 0.41
N TYR A 4 5.19 -23.27 0.93
CA TYR A 4 3.96 -23.57 0.17
C TYR A 4 2.96 -22.40 0.12
N SER A 5 3.32 -21.22 0.62
CA SER A 5 2.49 -20.03 0.56
C SER A 5 2.91 -19.14 -0.61
N ASP A 6 1.94 -18.53 -1.30
CA ASP A 6 2.18 -17.49 -2.30
C ASP A 6 2.48 -16.11 -1.68
N GLY A 7 2.56 -16.03 -0.34
CA GLY A 7 2.79 -14.80 0.41
C GLY A 7 1.59 -13.86 0.43
N SER A 8 0.43 -14.28 -0.09
CA SER A 8 -0.81 -13.51 0.00
C SER A 8 -1.36 -13.54 1.43
N ARG A 9 -2.04 -12.46 1.83
CA ARG A 9 -2.68 -12.36 3.15
C ARG A 9 -4.17 -12.18 2.99
N TYR A 10 -4.92 -12.92 3.80
CA TYR A 10 -6.35 -12.71 3.92
C TYR A 10 -6.60 -11.43 4.73
N LEU A 11 -7.05 -10.38 4.04
CA LEU A 11 -7.12 -9.02 4.58
C LEU A 11 -8.02 -8.89 5.82
N ASN A 12 -9.05 -9.74 5.92
CA ASN A 12 -9.97 -9.77 7.06
C ASN A 12 -9.29 -10.22 8.37
N PHE A 13 -8.10 -10.85 8.31
CA PHE A 13 -7.33 -11.31 9.47
C PHE A 13 -5.84 -10.90 9.38
N ALA A 14 -5.53 -9.74 8.78
CA ALA A 14 -4.16 -9.37 8.41
C ALA A 14 -3.15 -9.10 9.55
N GLY A 15 -3.50 -9.32 10.83
CA GLY A 15 -2.62 -9.03 11.98
C GLY A 15 -2.40 -7.53 12.23
N PHE A 16 -1.39 -7.17 13.02
CA PHE A 16 -1.09 -5.78 13.37
C PHE A 16 -0.77 -4.95 12.11
N LEU A 17 -1.49 -3.82 11.98
CA LEU A 17 -1.53 -2.88 10.85
C LEU A 17 -0.19 -2.19 10.51
N GLU A 18 0.92 -2.53 11.18
CA GLU A 18 2.21 -1.85 11.05
C GLU A 18 2.86 -1.98 9.66
N GLU A 19 2.46 -2.99 8.89
CA GLU A 19 3.13 -3.34 7.63
C GLU A 19 2.61 -2.53 6.41
N GLY A 20 1.58 -1.70 6.61
CA GLY A 20 1.25 -0.53 5.78
C GLY A 20 1.17 -0.76 4.25
N ASP A 21 1.79 0.16 3.48
CA ASP A 21 1.70 0.22 2.00
C ASP A 21 2.45 -0.93 1.30
N ALA A 22 3.49 -1.47 1.94
CA ALA A 22 4.26 -2.61 1.43
C ALA A 22 3.45 -3.91 1.50
N MET A 23 2.76 -4.13 2.62
CA MET A 23 1.85 -5.27 2.78
C MET A 23 0.70 -5.23 1.77
N MET A 24 0.11 -4.05 1.56
CA MET A 24 -0.95 -3.89 0.56
C MET A 24 -0.49 -4.21 -0.86
N ARG A 25 0.76 -3.87 -1.22
CA ARG A 25 1.32 -4.23 -2.53
C ARG A 25 1.56 -5.71 -2.67
N SER A 26 2.05 -6.37 -1.62
CA SER A 26 2.23 -7.83 -1.61
C SER A 26 0.89 -8.55 -1.74
N ALA A 27 -0.13 -8.10 -0.99
CA ALA A 27 -1.44 -8.75 -0.95
C ALA A 27 -2.21 -8.65 -2.28
N PHE A 28 -2.12 -7.51 -2.98
CA PHE A 28 -2.85 -7.30 -4.24
C PHE A 28 -2.01 -7.54 -5.50
N GLY A 29 -0.69 -7.62 -5.37
CA GLY A 29 0.24 -7.87 -6.47
C GLY A 29 -0.04 -6.95 -7.68
N PRO A 30 -0.15 -7.50 -8.91
CA PRO A 30 -0.40 -6.72 -10.13
C PRO A 30 -1.69 -5.88 -10.08
N ALA A 31 -2.70 -6.29 -9.31
CA ALA A 31 -3.98 -5.57 -9.21
C ALA A 31 -3.87 -4.24 -8.45
N TYR A 32 -2.83 -4.07 -7.63
CA TYR A 32 -2.63 -2.86 -6.81
C TYR A 32 -2.66 -1.58 -7.66
N SER A 33 -2.01 -1.59 -8.84
CA SER A 33 -1.97 -0.43 -9.73
C SER A 33 -3.34 0.00 -10.23
N ARG A 34 -4.23 -0.96 -10.54
CA ARG A 34 -5.61 -0.69 -10.96
C ARG A 34 -6.43 -0.14 -9.79
N LEU A 35 -6.26 -0.70 -8.60
CA LEU A 35 -6.96 -0.24 -7.39
C LEU A 35 -6.54 1.17 -6.99
N ALA A 36 -5.25 1.52 -7.11
CA ALA A 36 -4.77 2.87 -6.85
C ALA A 36 -5.33 3.91 -7.85
N ALA A 37 -5.53 3.53 -9.12
CA ALA A 37 -6.17 4.37 -10.12
C ALA A 37 -7.68 4.53 -9.85
N LEU A 38 -8.36 3.48 -9.41
CA LEU A 38 -9.76 3.56 -8.98
C LEU A 38 -9.89 4.45 -7.74
N LYS A 39 -9.00 4.30 -6.75
CA LYS A 39 -8.97 5.15 -5.56
C LYS A 39 -8.73 6.62 -5.92
N GLU A 40 -7.86 6.90 -6.88
CA GLU A 40 -7.67 8.27 -7.41
C GLU A 40 -8.95 8.84 -8.03
N LYS A 41 -9.74 8.03 -8.72
CA LYS A 41 -11.01 8.46 -9.32
C LYS A 41 -12.11 8.73 -8.28
N TYR A 42 -12.19 7.90 -7.24
CA TYR A 42 -13.33 7.90 -6.31
C TYR A 42 -13.04 8.50 -4.93
N ASP A 43 -11.77 8.59 -4.54
CA ASP A 43 -11.31 9.16 -3.27
C ASP A 43 -9.90 9.79 -3.44
N PRO A 44 -9.78 10.87 -4.26
CA PRO A 44 -8.49 11.49 -4.57
C PRO A 44 -7.77 12.06 -3.34
N GLU A 45 -8.54 12.50 -2.34
CA GLU A 45 -8.02 13.05 -1.08
C GLU A 45 -7.69 11.96 -0.05
N ASN A 46 -8.03 10.70 -0.33
CA ASN A 46 -7.78 9.56 0.53
C ASN A 46 -8.50 9.70 1.90
N LEU A 47 -9.75 10.15 1.89
CA LEU A 47 -10.62 10.31 3.05
C LEU A 47 -10.87 8.95 3.73
N PHE A 48 -11.11 7.89 2.95
CA PHE A 48 -11.37 6.55 3.47
C PHE A 48 -10.07 5.78 3.65
N ARG A 49 -9.32 6.12 4.70
CA ARG A 49 -7.97 5.57 4.99
C ARG A 49 -7.79 4.86 6.33
N ARG A 50 -8.86 4.66 7.09
CA ARG A 50 -8.79 4.17 8.49
C ARG A 50 -8.39 2.68 8.62
N ASN A 51 -8.58 1.88 7.58
CA ASN A 51 -8.28 0.44 7.58
C ASN A 51 -7.03 0.16 6.72
N GLN A 52 -6.85 -1.07 6.25
CA GLN A 52 -5.89 -1.40 5.21
C GLN A 52 -6.11 -0.51 3.97
N ASN A 53 -5.20 0.43 3.74
CA ASN A 53 -5.42 1.51 2.79
C ASN A 53 -4.54 1.39 1.54
N ILE A 54 -5.16 1.54 0.38
CA ILE A 54 -4.45 1.77 -0.90
C ILE A 54 -4.42 3.28 -1.11
N LYS A 55 -3.21 3.85 -1.23
CA LYS A 55 -3.06 5.28 -1.51
C LYS A 55 -3.43 5.59 -2.97
N PRO A 56 -4.12 6.71 -3.25
CA PRO A 56 -4.31 7.22 -4.61
C PRO A 56 -2.98 7.33 -5.34
N ARG A 57 -2.99 7.09 -6.65
CA ARG A 57 -1.79 7.13 -7.48
C ARG A 57 -1.03 8.47 -7.36
N ALA A 58 -1.73 9.61 -7.40
CA ALA A 58 -1.16 10.93 -7.16
C ALA A 58 -0.37 11.03 -5.84
N GLN A 59 -0.92 10.50 -4.73
CA GLN A 59 -0.28 10.57 -3.41
C GLN A 59 0.94 9.64 -3.27
N ARG A 60 1.00 8.57 -4.07
CA ARG A 60 2.18 7.69 -4.15
C ARG A 60 3.37 8.37 -4.81
N ALA A 61 3.14 9.13 -5.89
CA ALA A 61 4.19 9.88 -6.58
C ALA A 61 4.84 10.94 -5.68
N VAL A 62 4.07 11.55 -4.78
CA VAL A 62 4.57 12.54 -3.83
C VAL A 62 5.37 11.90 -2.69
N SER A 63 4.90 10.76 -2.16
CA SER A 63 5.60 10.03 -1.08
C SER A 63 6.97 9.49 -1.55
N SER A 64 7.09 9.05 -2.81
CA SER A 64 8.36 8.58 -3.39
C SER A 64 9.39 9.69 -3.60
N LYS A 65 8.96 10.97 -3.70
CA LYS A 65 9.85 12.12 -3.90
C LYS A 65 10.38 12.71 -2.59
N ARG A 66 9.86 12.28 -1.44
CA ARG A 66 10.18 12.87 -0.11
C ARG A 66 11.23 12.11 0.70
N SER A 67 11.70 10.95 0.24
CA SER A 67 12.83 10.26 0.85
C SER A 67 14.13 10.99 0.51
N LEU A 68 14.54 11.95 1.36
CA LEU A 68 15.88 12.54 1.32
C LEU A 68 16.94 11.46 1.62
N PRO A 69 18.14 11.54 1.00
CA PRO A 69 19.25 10.69 1.42
C PRO A 69 19.67 11.06 2.84
N ARG A 70 19.81 10.06 3.70
CA ARG A 70 20.43 10.19 5.02
C ARG A 70 21.88 10.63 4.79
N ALA A 71 22.25 11.82 5.28
CA ALA A 71 23.62 12.31 5.23
C ALA A 71 24.56 11.33 5.99
N PRO A 72 25.75 11.02 5.43
CA PRO A 72 26.75 10.25 6.17
C PRO A 72 27.32 11.09 7.32
N ALA A 73 27.56 10.43 8.45
CA ALA A 73 28.32 10.95 9.59
C ALA A 73 29.82 10.78 9.35
#